data_AF-A0A0E0CCJ9-F1
#
_entry.id   AF-A0A0E0CCJ9-F1
#
_cell.length_a   1.000
_cell.length_b   1.000
_cell.length_c   1.000
_cell.angle_alpha   90.00
_cell.angle_beta   90.00
_cell.angle_gamma   90.00
#
_symmetry.space_group_name_H-M   'P 1'
#
loop_
_entity.id
_entity.type
_entity.pdbx_description
1 polymer ?
#
loop_
_entity_poly.entity_id
_entity_poly.type
_entity_poly.pdbx_seq_one_letter_code
_entity_poly.pdbx_strand_id
1 'polypeptide(L)'
;MASKLKPMDLNISDVFLVHLVMTSLPKNFDNFVVNYKISPEKWNFEELVSNCVQEEERIKRPMVAPLTLLKITRKRATGHPPQKQNSLSICLSNNSSQLRQDQCLHCKKTGHFKKDCPDFLKMIMAKKGIPFDKDYTKKRKIH
;
A
#
# COMPACT_ATOMS: atom_id res chain seq x y z
N MET A 1 51.99 23.03 7.95
CA MET A 1 52.22 22.23 6.72
C MET A 1 50.87 21.65 6.30
N ALA A 2 50.33 22.03 5.15
CA ALA A 2 49.04 21.52 4.67
C ALA A 2 49.30 20.34 3.73
N SER A 3 48.99 19.13 4.19
CA SER A 3 49.13 17.90 3.39
C SER A 3 48.06 17.89 2.30
N LYS A 4 48.48 18.16 1.06
CA LYS A 4 47.61 18.14 -0.12
C LYS A 4 47.30 16.67 -0.45
N LEU A 5 46.10 16.21 -0.10
CA LEU A 5 45.65 14.84 -0.36
C LEU A 5 45.56 14.63 -1.89
N LYS A 6 46.17 13.54 -2.38
CA LYS A 6 46.07 13.16 -3.79
C LYS A 6 44.71 12.49 -4.03
N PRO A 7 43.96 12.89 -5.07
CA PRO A 7 42.76 12.16 -5.46
C PRO A 7 43.16 10.75 -5.92
N MET A 8 42.62 9.73 -5.27
CA MET A 8 42.70 8.36 -5.74
C MET A 8 41.47 8.10 -6.58
N ASP A 9 41.68 7.96 -7.89
CA ASP A 9 40.64 7.58 -8.84
C ASP A 9 40.37 6.07 -8.67
N LEU A 10 39.38 5.75 -7.84
CA LEU A 10 38.95 4.37 -7.62
C LEU A 10 37.87 4.04 -8.64
N ASN A 11 38.27 3.36 -9.71
CA ASN A 11 37.35 2.88 -10.73
C ASN A 11 36.56 1.67 -10.17
N ILE A 12 35.44 1.93 -9.50
CA ILE A 12 34.61 0.89 -8.88
C ILE A 12 33.65 0.32 -9.92
N SER A 13 33.56 -1.01 -10.00
CA SER A 13 32.60 -1.70 -10.88
C SER A 13 31.18 -1.66 -10.33
N ASP A 14 30.19 -1.47 -11.20
CA ASP A 14 28.76 -1.52 -10.89
C ASP A 14 28.35 -2.82 -10.18
N VAL A 15 28.94 -3.95 -10.56
CA VAL A 15 28.66 -5.25 -9.93
C VAL A 15 29.04 -5.24 -8.45
N PHE A 16 30.17 -4.60 -8.13
CA PHE A 16 30.62 -4.44 -6.75
C PHE A 16 29.71 -3.49 -5.97
N LEU A 17 29.27 -2.39 -6.59
CA LEU A 17 28.31 -1.47 -5.96
C LEU A 17 26.99 -2.15 -5.64
N VAL A 18 26.45 -2.94 -6.57
CA VAL A 18 25.21 -3.71 -6.33
C VAL A 18 25.39 -4.65 -5.14
N HIS A 19 26.51 -5.39 -5.10
CA HIS A 19 26.79 -6.31 -4.00
C HIS A 19 26.97 -5.57 -2.65
N LEU A 20 27.66 -4.43 -2.66
CA LEU A 20 27.89 -3.60 -1.49
C LEU A 20 26.57 -3.09 -0.92
N VAL A 21 25.71 -2.54 -1.77
CA VAL A 21 24.37 -2.08 -1.38
C VAL A 21 23.59 -3.24 -0.77
N MET A 22 23.46 -4.36 -1.49
CA MET A 22 22.72 -5.54 -1.01
C MET A 22 23.21 -6.07 0.35
N THR A 23 24.51 -6.01 0.60
CA THR A 23 25.13 -6.50 1.84
C THR A 23 24.99 -5.50 2.99
N SER A 24 24.94 -4.20 2.67
CA SER A 24 24.78 -3.11 3.65
C SER A 24 23.35 -2.91 4.13
N LEU A 25 22.36 -3.46 3.43
CA LEU A 25 20.95 -3.23 3.73
C LEU A 25 20.52 -3.85 5.07
N PRO A 26 19.74 -3.13 5.89
CA PRO A 26 19.20 -3.67 7.12
C PRO A 26 18.08 -4.69 6.87
N LYS A 27 17.82 -5.57 7.86
CA LYS A 27 16.89 -6.71 7.73
C LYS A 27 15.46 -6.31 7.34
N ASN A 28 15.02 -5.11 7.65
CA ASN A 28 13.69 -4.60 7.25
C ASN A 28 13.52 -4.42 5.71
N PHE A 29 14.60 -4.56 4.93
CA PHE A 29 14.58 -4.58 3.46
C PHE A 29 14.45 -6.00 2.86
N ASP A 30 14.03 -7.01 3.64
CA ASP A 30 13.83 -8.38 3.14
C ASP A 30 13.01 -8.45 1.83
N ASN A 31 11.96 -7.64 1.72
CA ASN A 31 11.11 -7.60 0.52
C ASN A 31 11.87 -7.09 -0.72
N PHE A 32 12.73 -6.08 -0.55
CA PHE A 32 13.58 -5.58 -1.62
C PHE A 32 14.58 -6.64 -2.11
N VAL A 33 15.19 -7.40 -1.20
CA VAL A 33 16.10 -8.50 -1.57
C VAL A 33 15.36 -9.61 -2.33
N VAL A 34 14.14 -9.95 -1.90
CA VAL A 34 13.29 -10.92 -2.61
C VAL A 34 12.92 -10.40 -4.00
N ASN A 35 12.56 -9.12 -4.13
CA ASN A 35 12.24 -8.50 -5.42
C ASN A 35 13.43 -8.52 -6.38
N TYR A 36 14.63 -8.22 -5.88
CA TYR A 36 15.87 -8.33 -6.66
C TYR A 36 16.12 -9.76 -7.16
N LYS A 37 15.93 -10.77 -6.30
CA LYS A 37 16.14 -12.20 -6.67
C LYS A 37 15.11 -12.74 -7.65
N ILE A 38 13.88 -12.24 -7.61
CA ILE A 38 12.80 -12.65 -8.51
C ILE A 38 12.92 -11.95 -9.88
N SER A 39 13.54 -10.76 -9.92
CA SER A 39 13.70 -10.01 -11.15
C SER A 39 14.59 -10.78 -12.14
N PRO A 40 14.08 -11.11 -13.35
CA PRO A 40 14.88 -11.78 -14.37
C PRO A 40 15.90 -10.82 -15.02
N GLU A 41 15.75 -9.52 -14.82
CA GLU A 41 16.58 -8.47 -15.38
C GLU A 41 17.64 -8.01 -14.37
N LYS A 42 18.87 -7.81 -14.84
CA LYS A 42 19.95 -7.32 -13.98
C LYS A 42 19.76 -5.83 -13.75
N TRP A 43 19.39 -5.44 -12.53
CA TRP A 43 19.25 -4.03 -12.19
C TRP A 43 20.59 -3.32 -12.35
N ASN A 44 20.57 -2.19 -13.04
CA ASN A 44 21.70 -1.28 -13.06
C ASN A 44 21.81 -0.53 -11.71
N PHE A 45 22.93 0.16 -11.47
CA PHE A 45 23.13 0.86 -10.21
C PHE A 45 22.10 1.96 -9.95
N GLU A 46 21.68 2.70 -10.98
CA GLU A 46 20.67 3.77 -10.85
C GLU A 46 19.28 3.20 -10.47
N GLU A 47 18.88 2.08 -11.08
CA GLU A 47 17.65 1.34 -10.77
C GLU A 47 17.69 0.78 -9.35
N LEU A 48 18.84 0.24 -8.94
CA LEU A 48 19.04 -0.25 -7.58
C LEU A 48 18.80 0.86 -6.54
N VAL A 49 19.38 2.03 -6.77
CA VAL A 49 19.21 3.20 -5.91
C VAL A 49 17.75 3.66 -5.90
N SER A 50 17.13 3.78 -7.07
CA SER A 50 15.71 4.19 -7.21
C SER A 50 14.78 3.25 -6.43
N ASN A 51 14.96 1.93 -6.61
CA ASN A 51 14.16 0.93 -5.93
C ASN A 51 14.43 0.91 -4.43
N CYS A 52 15.68 1.18 -4.00
CA CYS A 52 16.05 1.24 -2.60
C CYS A 52 15.37 2.42 -1.89
N VAL A 53 15.38 3.61 -2.50
CA VAL A 53 14.70 4.79 -1.98
C VAL A 53 13.19 4.55 -1.90
N GLN A 54 12.61 3.93 -2.92
CA GLN A 54 11.18 3.60 -2.91
C GLN A 54 10.82 2.63 -1.77
N GLU A 55 11.63 1.61 -1.55
CA GLU A 55 11.42 0.66 -0.45
C GLU A 55 11.58 1.33 0.92
N GLU A 56 12.56 2.22 1.08
CA GLU A 56 12.74 3.01 2.31
C GLU A 56 11.48 3.82 2.63
N GLU A 57 10.88 4.48 1.63
CA GLU A 57 9.62 5.22 1.78
C GLU A 57 8.41 4.31 2.02
N ARG A 58 8.47 3.04 1.58
CA ARG A 58 7.47 2.03 1.95
C ARG A 58 7.61 1.61 3.40
N ILE A 59 8.84 1.43 3.90
CA ILE A 59 9.15 1.04 5.28
C ILE A 59 8.84 2.17 6.26
N LYS A 60 9.17 3.42 5.89
CA LYS A 60 8.89 4.62 6.71
C LYS A 60 7.40 4.91 6.85
N ARG A 61 6.55 4.41 5.95
CA ARG A 61 5.11 4.61 6.05
C ARG A 61 4.58 3.82 7.26
N PRO A 62 4.14 4.50 8.33
CA PRO A 62 3.53 3.82 9.45
C PRO A 62 2.28 3.08 8.95
N MET A 63 2.00 1.93 9.57
CA MET A 63 0.87 1.05 9.27
C MET A 63 -0.50 1.66 9.67
N VAL A 64 -0.68 2.97 9.45
CA VAL A 64 -1.87 3.83 9.66
C VAL A 64 -1.54 5.17 8.96
N ALA A 65 -2.24 5.72 7.98
CA ALA A 65 -3.49 5.42 7.30
C ALA A 65 -3.41 6.06 5.89
N PRO A 66 -4.06 5.52 4.84
CA PRO A 66 -4.26 6.28 3.63
C PRO A 66 -5.24 7.43 3.92
N LEU A 67 -4.99 8.60 3.33
CA LEU A 67 -5.88 9.78 3.26
C LEU A 67 -5.81 10.72 4.48
N THR A 68 -5.08 11.82 4.35
CA THR A 68 -5.58 13.22 4.54
C THR A 68 -4.40 14.19 4.71
N LEU A 69 -3.97 14.85 3.63
CA LEU A 69 -3.59 16.28 3.71
C LEU A 69 -3.42 16.89 2.31
N LEU A 70 -4.49 17.44 1.73
CA LEU A 70 -4.38 18.55 0.78
C LEU A 70 -4.92 19.80 1.47
N LYS A 71 -4.00 20.68 1.90
CA LYS A 71 -4.30 22.05 2.34
C LYS A 71 -4.68 22.85 1.09
N ILE A 72 -5.96 23.17 0.93
CA ILE A 72 -6.40 24.20 -0.02
C ILE A 72 -6.96 25.37 0.80
N THR A 73 -6.20 26.45 0.88
CA THR A 73 -6.64 27.76 1.37
C THR A 73 -7.60 28.37 0.34
N ARG A 74 -8.84 28.68 0.73
CA ARG A 74 -9.73 29.55 -0.07
C ARG A 74 -10.29 30.69 0.77
N LYS A 75 -10.06 31.91 0.27
CA LYS A 75 -10.63 33.17 0.76
C LYS A 75 -12.15 33.16 0.57
N ARG A 76 -12.83 33.81 1.50
CA ARG A 76 -14.29 33.88 1.69
C ARG A 76 -14.99 34.66 0.58
N ALA A 77 -16.14 34.17 0.14
CA ALA A 77 -17.25 34.99 -0.34
C ALA A 77 -18.58 34.36 0.12
N THR A 78 -19.50 35.25 0.45
CA THR A 78 -20.76 35.19 1.19
C THR A 78 -21.86 34.27 0.66
N GLY A 79 -22.64 33.70 1.59
CA GLY A 79 -24.07 33.42 1.42
C GLY A 79 -24.46 31.95 1.19
N HIS A 80 -25.22 31.40 2.15
CA HIS A 80 -25.89 30.07 2.20
C HIS A 80 -25.14 28.89 2.87
N PRO A 81 -25.84 28.08 3.70
CA PRO A 81 -25.22 27.11 4.59
C PRO A 81 -24.77 25.84 3.84
N PRO A 82 -23.53 25.33 4.03
CA PRO A 82 -23.08 24.16 3.30
C PRO A 82 -23.40 22.88 4.06
N GLN A 83 -24.27 22.04 3.51
CA GLN A 83 -24.28 20.61 3.81
C GLN A 83 -23.03 19.97 3.18
N LYS A 84 -22.32 19.17 3.98
CA LYS A 84 -21.08 18.44 3.64
C LYS A 84 -21.17 17.75 2.28
N GLN A 85 -20.35 18.20 1.33
CA GLN A 85 -20.01 17.46 0.12
C GLN A 85 -18.48 17.38 0.05
N ASN A 86 -17.95 16.16 0.00
CA ASN A 86 -16.56 15.94 -0.38
C ASN A 86 -16.52 15.21 -1.74
N SER A 87 -16.34 16.06 -2.75
CA SER A 87 -15.64 15.89 -4.02
C SER A 87 -15.20 14.51 -4.51
N LEU A 88 -15.58 14.28 -5.77
CA LEU A 88 -14.74 13.94 -6.92
C LEU A 88 -13.70 12.81 -6.78
N SER A 89 -14.09 11.73 -7.44
CA SER A 89 -13.29 10.76 -8.20
C SER A 89 -12.04 11.33 -8.88
N ILE A 90 -10.88 10.73 -8.58
CA ILE A 90 -9.80 10.53 -9.54
C ILE A 90 -9.73 9.04 -9.80
N CYS A 91 -10.08 8.67 -11.02
CA CYS A 91 -9.96 7.33 -11.57
C CYS A 91 -8.60 7.24 -12.25
N LEU A 92 -7.74 6.30 -11.84
CA LEU A 92 -6.77 5.71 -12.75
C LEU A 92 -7.21 4.26 -12.98
N SER A 93 -7.64 4.04 -14.22
CA SER A 93 -8.50 2.97 -14.70
C SER A 93 -7.76 1.64 -14.85
N ASN A 94 -8.40 0.53 -14.48
CA ASN A 94 -8.90 -0.44 -15.47
C ASN A 94 -9.77 -1.55 -14.82
N ASN A 95 -10.98 -1.69 -15.38
CA ASN A 95 -11.92 -2.81 -15.28
C ASN A 95 -12.38 -3.28 -13.88
N SER A 96 -13.48 -2.68 -13.40
CA SER A 96 -14.80 -3.33 -13.36
C SER A 96 -15.68 -2.69 -12.29
N SER A 97 -16.84 -2.19 -12.73
CA SER A 97 -18.05 -1.88 -11.95
C SER A 97 -17.88 -1.06 -10.68
N GLN A 98 -18.37 0.19 -10.75
CA GLN A 98 -18.76 1.02 -9.62
C GLN A 98 -19.45 0.19 -8.52
N LEU A 99 -18.69 -0.22 -7.51
CA LEU A 99 -19.27 -0.71 -6.27
C LEU A 99 -19.82 0.52 -5.56
N ARG A 100 -21.13 0.74 -5.76
CA ARG A 100 -21.94 1.60 -4.89
C ARG A 100 -21.49 1.27 -3.46
N GLN A 101 -21.10 2.28 -2.68
CA GLN A 101 -20.56 2.16 -1.31
C GLN A 101 -21.49 1.45 -0.31
N ASP A 102 -22.62 0.91 -0.78
CA ASP A 102 -23.66 0.21 -0.04
C ASP A 102 -23.91 -1.23 -0.55
N GLN A 103 -23.02 -1.79 -1.39
CA GLN A 103 -23.11 -3.17 -1.90
C GLN A 103 -22.07 -4.10 -1.28
N CYS A 104 -22.49 -5.33 -1.02
CA CYS A 104 -21.63 -6.41 -0.60
C CYS A 104 -20.60 -6.77 -1.68
N LEU A 105 -19.30 -6.74 -1.35
CA LEU A 105 -18.22 -7.10 -2.28
C LEU A 105 -18.19 -8.59 -2.68
N HIS A 106 -19.01 -9.45 -2.07
CA HIS A 106 -19.06 -10.89 -2.37
C HIS A 106 -20.27 -11.27 -3.22
N CYS A 107 -21.48 -10.91 -2.78
CA CYS A 107 -22.71 -11.25 -3.49
C CYS A 107 -23.32 -10.09 -4.30
N LYS A 108 -22.70 -8.90 -4.27
CA LYS A 108 -23.14 -7.67 -4.96
C LYS A 108 -24.55 -7.17 -4.58
N LYS A 109 -25.17 -7.71 -3.53
CA LYS A 109 -26.46 -7.24 -2.98
C LYS A 109 -26.25 -6.03 -2.07
N THR A 110 -27.19 -5.09 -2.07
CA THR A 110 -27.21 -3.93 -1.18
C THR A 110 -27.65 -4.30 0.24
N GLY A 111 -27.40 -3.42 1.22
CA GLY A 111 -27.88 -3.57 2.60
C GLY A 111 -26.99 -4.39 3.55
N HIS A 112 -25.85 -4.89 3.08
CA HIS A 112 -24.82 -5.51 3.93
C HIS A 112 -23.43 -5.43 3.29
N PHE A 113 -22.39 -5.42 4.12
CA PHE A 113 -20.99 -5.47 3.64
C PHE A 113 -20.51 -6.92 3.54
N LYS A 114 -19.37 -7.15 2.87
CA LYS A 114 -18.78 -8.50 2.71
C LYS A 114 -18.63 -9.27 4.02
N LYS A 115 -18.29 -8.58 5.11
CA LYS A 115 -18.14 -9.15 6.46
C LYS A 115 -19.45 -9.70 7.06
N ASP A 116 -20.59 -9.21 6.57
CA ASP A 116 -21.94 -9.55 7.02
C ASP A 116 -22.70 -10.37 5.98
N CYS A 117 -22.03 -10.79 4.89
CA CYS A 117 -22.66 -11.50 3.80
C CYS A 117 -22.91 -12.97 4.14
N PRO A 118 -24.16 -13.47 4.05
CA PRO A 118 -24.47 -14.84 4.43
C PRO A 118 -23.75 -15.87 3.54
N ASP A 119 -23.61 -15.60 2.24
CA ASP A 119 -22.90 -16.49 1.31
C ASP A 119 -21.39 -16.53 1.62
N PHE A 120 -20.81 -15.37 1.94
CA PHE A 120 -19.41 -15.28 2.34
C PHE A 120 -19.16 -16.01 3.66
N LEU A 121 -20.06 -15.84 4.64
CA LEU A 121 -20.01 -16.49 5.95
C LEU A 121 -20.16 -18.01 5.82
N LYS A 122 -21.11 -18.51 5.02
CA LYS A 122 -21.22 -19.95 4.71
C LYS A 122 -19.94 -20.50 4.12
N MET A 123 -19.35 -19.80 3.15
CA MET A 123 -18.12 -20.23 2.49
C MET A 123 -16.94 -20.31 3.47
N ILE A 124 -16.73 -19.30 4.33
CA ILE A 124 -15.62 -19.32 5.29
C ILE A 124 -15.84 -20.35 6.40
N MET A 125 -17.09 -20.60 6.81
CA MET A 125 -17.43 -21.58 7.85
C MET A 125 -17.26 -23.00 7.34
N ALA A 126 -17.70 -23.29 6.12
CA ALA A 126 -17.48 -24.58 5.46
C ALA A 126 -15.97 -24.89 5.32
N LYS A 127 -15.16 -23.90 4.94
CA LYS A 127 -13.69 -24.03 4.90
C LYS A 127 -13.05 -24.30 6.26
N LYS A 128 -13.69 -23.87 7.35
CA LYS A 128 -13.21 -24.05 8.72
C LYS A 128 -13.81 -25.27 9.40
N GLY A 129 -14.69 -26.03 8.73
CA GLY A 129 -15.40 -27.16 9.32
C GLY A 129 -16.42 -26.76 10.40
N ILE A 130 -16.86 -25.50 10.43
CA ILE A 130 -17.81 -24.99 11.43
C ILE A 130 -19.22 -25.01 10.82
N PRO A 131 -20.25 -25.50 11.54
CA PRO A 131 -21.64 -25.40 11.10
C PRO A 131 -22.07 -23.94 10.86
N PHE A 132 -22.82 -23.69 9.79
CA PHE A 132 -23.31 -22.36 9.50
C PHE A 132 -24.35 -21.90 10.53
N ASP A 133 -24.05 -20.81 11.25
CA ASP A 133 -24.96 -20.17 12.19
C ASP A 133 -25.54 -18.88 11.59
N LYS A 134 -26.87 -18.80 11.50
CA LYS A 134 -27.61 -17.65 10.95
C LYS A 134 -27.47 -16.39 11.82
N ASP A 135 -27.17 -16.52 13.11
CA ASP A 135 -27.01 -15.42 14.07
C ASP A 135 -25.54 -15.05 14.33
N TYR A 136 -24.59 -15.59 13.57
CA TYR A 136 -23.16 -15.32 13.70
C TYR A 136 -22.80 -13.82 13.63
N THR A 137 -23.46 -13.06 12.76
CA THR A 137 -23.23 -11.60 12.63
C THR A 137 -23.72 -10.80 13.83
N LYS A 138 -24.74 -11.28 14.55
CA LYS A 138 -25.27 -10.66 15.77
C LYS A 138 -24.36 -10.92 16.96
N LYS A 139 -23.86 -12.16 17.11
CA LYS A 139 -22.93 -12.56 18.18
C LYS A 139 -21.62 -11.75 18.16
N ARG A 140 -21.13 -11.36 16.98
CA ARG A 140 -19.90 -10.57 16.83
C ARG A 140 -20.01 -9.11 17.31
N LYS A 141 -21.22 -8.54 17.41
CA LYS A 141 -21.41 -7.12 17.80
C LYS A 141 -21.51 -6.91 19.31
N ILE A 142 -21.44 -7.97 20.11
CA ILE A 142 -21.65 -7.96 21.57
C ILE A 142 -20.31 -7.99 22.34
N HIS A 143 -19.18 -7.82 21.66
CA HIS A 143 -17.84 -7.82 22.25
C HIS A 143 -17.06 -6.55 21.91
#